data_AF-A0A4Y1RPU7-F1
#
_entry.id   AF-A0A4Y1RPU7-F1
#
_cell.length_a   1.000
_cell.length_b   1.000
_cell.length_c   1.000
_cell.angle_alpha   90.00
_cell.angle_beta   90.00
_cell.angle_gamma   90.00
#
_symmetry.space_group_name_H-M   'P 1'
#
loop_
_entity.id
_entity.type
_entity.pdbx_description
1 polymer ?
#
loop_
_entity_poly.entity_id
_entity_poly.type
_entity_poly.pdbx_seq_one_letter_code
_entity_poly.pdbx_strand_id
1 'polypeptide(L)'
;MLGRNGLYRGTSFAANGGLYDFVTPSLTWKLRFSFKGSIKTRALLGEDELLSYSNGNRTADTFVNSQAAKPTGIEIQPDALGFGTLAAETTPIISGFSSENDENDLDHPVEGFSSIPEAIEDIRQGKMVIVVDDEDRENEGDLIMAASLATPEAMAFIVKHGTGIVCVSMKGEDLERLQLPLMVTQKENEEKLSTAFTVSVDAKYGTTTGVSARDRAVTVLALASRNSKPEDFNRPGHIFPLKYREGGVLKRAGHTEASVDLAMLAGQDPVAVLCEIVDDDGSMARLPKLRQFARAENLKIISIADLIRYRRKRDKLVKRAGVARIPTMWGPFEAYCYKSLLDGIEHIAMVKGEIEDGKDILVRVHSECLTGDIFGSARCDCGDQLSLAMKQIEAAGRGVLVYLRGHEGRGIGLGHKLRAYNLQDDGSDTVEANEELGLPVDSREYGIGAQILRDIGVRTMRLMTNNPAKYVGLKGYGLAIAGRVPLLAPITRENQRYLETKRAKMGHVYGSNSNGNSGSHTI
;
A
#
# COMPACT_ATOMS: atom_id res chain seq x y z
N MET A 1 -21.40 52.51 15.66
CA MET A 1 -21.50 53.96 15.42
C MET A 1 -20.77 54.24 14.10
N LEU A 2 -21.47 54.24 12.96
CA LEU A 2 -22.16 55.39 12.33
C LEU A 2 -21.15 56.47 11.89
N GLY A 3 -21.04 56.91 10.63
CA GLY A 3 -21.83 56.72 9.42
C GLY A 3 -21.75 57.97 8.53
N ARG A 4 -22.40 57.91 7.35
CA ARG A 4 -22.71 58.96 6.35
C ARG A 4 -21.66 59.24 5.27
N ASN A 5 -21.99 59.55 4.01
CA ASN A 5 -23.24 59.57 3.21
C ASN A 5 -22.81 59.81 1.75
N GLY A 6 -23.56 59.29 0.77
CA GLY A 6 -23.42 59.68 -0.64
C GLY A 6 -24.54 59.11 -1.51
N LEU A 7 -25.55 59.95 -1.78
CA LEU A 7 -26.68 59.71 -2.69
C LEU A 7 -26.27 59.80 -4.17
N TYR A 8 -27.04 59.16 -5.06
CA TYR A 8 -27.71 59.70 -6.27
C TYR A 8 -28.12 58.51 -7.16
N ARG A 9 -29.42 58.15 -7.22
CA ARG A 9 -30.48 58.61 -8.15
C ARG A 9 -30.36 57.96 -9.55
N GLY A 10 -31.42 57.24 -9.91
CA GLY A 10 -31.46 56.32 -11.05
C GLY A 10 -31.97 56.90 -12.36
N THR A 11 -32.22 56.00 -13.32
CA THR A 11 -33.27 56.04 -14.34
C THR A 11 -33.42 54.67 -14.99
N SER A 12 -34.67 54.27 -15.17
CA SER A 12 -35.19 53.08 -15.84
C SER A 12 -35.26 53.25 -17.35
N PHE A 13 -35.17 52.16 -18.12
CA PHE A 13 -36.02 51.95 -19.30
C PHE A 13 -36.41 50.48 -19.44
N ALA A 14 -37.67 50.27 -19.80
CA ALA A 14 -38.42 49.03 -19.80
C ALA A 14 -38.34 48.29 -21.16
N ALA A 15 -38.64 46.99 -21.15
CA ALA A 15 -39.26 46.31 -22.27
C ALA A 15 -40.22 45.21 -21.77
N ASN A 16 -41.49 45.34 -22.19
CA ASN A 16 -42.54 44.32 -22.19
C ASN A 16 -42.03 43.01 -22.82
N GLY A 17 -42.46 41.78 -22.50
CA GLY A 17 -43.76 41.31 -22.03
C GLY A 17 -44.26 40.24 -23.02
N GLY A 18 -44.38 38.99 -22.57
CA GLY A 18 -44.94 37.87 -23.34
C GLY A 18 -45.05 36.59 -22.48
N LEU A 19 -46.27 36.31 -21.99
CA LEU A 19 -46.73 35.07 -21.32
C LEU A 19 -46.71 33.87 -22.32
N TYR A 20 -46.64 32.60 -21.95
CA TYR A 20 -47.62 31.82 -21.15
C TYR A 20 -47.05 30.55 -20.50
N ASP A 21 -47.56 30.32 -19.28
CA ASP A 21 -47.78 29.11 -18.45
C ASP A 21 -47.18 27.74 -18.79
N PHE A 22 -46.56 27.12 -17.77
CA PHE A 22 -46.85 25.73 -17.40
C PHE A 22 -46.86 25.54 -15.87
N VAL A 23 -47.94 24.90 -15.42
CA VAL A 23 -48.26 24.51 -14.04
C VAL A 23 -47.35 23.35 -13.58
N THR A 24 -46.82 23.42 -12.36
CA THR A 24 -46.25 22.25 -11.66
C THR A 24 -46.93 22.05 -10.29
N PRO A 25 -47.34 20.81 -9.95
CA PRO A 25 -48.11 20.53 -8.74
C PRO A 25 -47.25 20.51 -7.48
N SER A 26 -47.87 20.93 -6.38
CA SER A 26 -47.33 20.89 -5.02
C SER A 26 -47.22 19.46 -4.48
N LEU A 27 -46.06 19.09 -3.94
CA LEU A 27 -45.95 18.03 -2.94
C LEU A 27 -45.25 18.58 -1.69
N THR A 28 -45.96 18.53 -0.56
CA THR A 28 -45.52 18.99 0.75
C THR A 28 -44.69 17.90 1.45
N TRP A 29 -43.44 18.21 1.83
CA TRP A 29 -42.69 17.43 2.82
C TRP A 29 -42.47 18.28 4.07
N LYS A 30 -42.98 17.80 5.22
CA LYS A 30 -42.75 18.41 6.54
C LYS A 30 -41.30 18.15 6.98
N LEU A 31 -40.47 19.18 7.00
CA LEU A 31 -39.17 19.17 7.69
C LEU A 31 -39.36 19.58 9.16
N ARG A 32 -39.01 18.68 10.08
CA ARG A 32 -38.81 18.99 11.51
C ARG A 32 -37.41 19.56 11.68
N PHE A 33 -37.31 20.81 12.11
CA PHE A 33 -36.07 21.40 12.59
C PHE A 33 -35.81 20.97 14.03
N SER A 34 -34.60 20.46 14.32
CA SER A 34 -34.06 20.34 15.67
C SER A 34 -32.80 21.21 15.75
N PHE A 35 -32.91 22.30 16.52
CA PHE A 35 -31.79 23.16 16.88
C PHE A 35 -31.01 22.52 18.03
N LYS A 36 -29.69 22.35 17.89
CA LYS A 36 -28.77 22.24 19.03
C LYS A 36 -27.57 23.15 18.80
N GLY A 37 -27.49 24.18 19.65
CA GLY A 37 -26.43 25.18 19.68
C GLY A 37 -25.11 24.60 20.19
N SER A 38 -24.03 25.20 19.69
CA SER A 38 -22.64 24.95 20.08
C SER A 38 -22.24 25.92 21.20
N ILE A 39 -21.76 25.39 22.32
CA ILE A 39 -21.01 26.16 23.32
C ILE A 39 -19.58 25.62 23.29
N LYS A 40 -18.64 26.46 22.85
CA LYS A 40 -17.20 26.25 22.99
C LYS A 40 -16.74 26.86 24.31
N THR A 41 -16.22 26.04 25.21
CA THR A 41 -15.46 26.53 26.37
C THR A 41 -13.98 26.24 26.14
N ARG A 42 -13.16 27.29 26.23
CA ARG A 42 -11.70 27.30 26.13
C ARG A 42 -11.15 27.25 27.55
N ALA A 43 -10.26 26.31 27.85
CA ALA A 43 -9.46 26.32 29.06
C ALA A 43 -7.97 26.32 28.67
N LEU A 44 -7.24 27.28 29.23
CA LEU A 44 -5.82 27.57 29.07
C LEU A 44 -5.21 27.57 30.48
N LEU A 45 -3.99 27.04 30.59
CA LEU A 45 -2.97 27.25 31.64
C LEU A 45 -3.29 26.62 33.01
N GLY A 46 -2.33 26.10 33.79
CA GLY A 46 -0.88 26.16 33.71
C GLY A 46 -0.24 25.22 34.75
N GLU A 47 1.08 25.24 34.78
CA GLU A 47 2.02 24.37 35.48
C GLU A 47 2.07 24.56 37.02
N ASP A 48 2.86 23.66 37.63
CA ASP A 48 3.50 23.72 38.96
C ASP A 48 2.66 23.41 40.21
N GLU A 49 2.95 22.29 40.89
CA GLU A 49 3.93 22.30 41.99
C GLU A 49 4.22 20.89 42.54
N LEU A 50 5.41 20.80 43.12
CA LEU A 50 6.19 19.66 43.54
C LEU A 50 6.03 19.43 45.07
N LEU A 51 6.41 18.24 45.54
CA LEU A 51 6.62 17.84 46.97
C LEU A 51 5.32 17.46 47.71
N SER A 52 5.21 16.37 48.47
CA SER A 52 6.21 15.71 49.32
C SER A 52 5.76 14.29 49.71
N TYR A 53 6.73 13.42 49.94
CA TYR A 53 6.57 12.15 50.66
C TYR A 53 6.36 12.40 52.15
N SER A 54 5.56 11.56 52.81
CA SER A 54 5.65 11.31 54.25
C SER A 54 5.17 9.90 54.60
N ASN A 55 6.11 9.13 55.13
CA ASN A 55 5.97 7.79 55.74
C ASN A 55 4.99 7.78 56.93
N GLY A 56 4.36 6.63 57.19
CA GLY A 56 3.62 6.43 58.44
C GLY A 56 3.01 5.03 58.64
N ASN A 57 3.85 4.10 59.09
CA ASN A 57 3.61 2.75 59.63
C ASN A 57 2.21 2.34 60.17
N ARG A 58 1.87 1.07 59.83
CA ARG A 58 1.38 -0.06 60.66
C ARG A 58 0.30 0.18 61.73
N THR A 59 -0.79 -0.58 61.62
CA THR A 59 -1.24 -1.53 62.66
C THR A 59 -2.14 -2.60 62.04
N ALA A 60 -1.90 -3.85 62.45
CA ALA A 60 -2.74 -5.00 62.18
C ALA A 60 -3.98 -4.97 63.08
N ASP A 61 -5.13 -5.39 62.57
CA ASP A 61 -6.15 -6.03 63.38
C ASP A 61 -6.85 -7.11 62.56
N THR A 62 -6.93 -8.28 63.19
CA THR A 62 -7.53 -9.51 62.71
C THR A 62 -8.94 -9.54 63.28
N PHE A 63 -10.00 -9.76 62.50
CA PHE A 63 -11.16 -10.54 62.97
C PHE A 63 -12.02 -11.04 61.80
N VAL A 64 -12.45 -12.28 62.00
CA VAL A 64 -13.17 -13.22 61.14
C VAL A 64 -14.66 -12.84 61.03
N ASN A 65 -15.25 -12.85 59.83
CA ASN A 65 -16.34 -13.79 59.55
C ASN A 65 -16.72 -13.91 58.07
N SER A 66 -17.06 -15.15 57.74
CA SER A 66 -17.54 -15.70 56.46
C SER A 66 -18.86 -15.09 55.97
N GLN A 67 -18.99 -14.93 54.65
CA GLN A 67 -20.18 -15.38 53.93
C GLN A 67 -19.84 -15.69 52.48
N ALA A 68 -20.22 -16.90 52.08
CA ALA A 68 -19.93 -17.54 50.81
C ALA A 68 -20.75 -16.95 49.66
N ALA A 69 -20.10 -16.70 48.53
CA ALA A 69 -20.75 -16.55 47.23
C ALA A 69 -20.28 -17.68 46.31
N LYS A 70 -21.23 -18.51 45.89
CA LYS A 70 -21.06 -19.63 44.95
C LYS A 70 -20.53 -19.14 43.59
N PRO A 71 -19.58 -19.85 42.93
CA PRO A 71 -19.39 -19.68 41.50
C PRO A 71 -20.38 -20.59 40.76
N THR A 72 -21.24 -19.99 39.94
CA THR A 72 -22.06 -20.69 38.95
C THR A 72 -21.15 -21.32 37.91
N GLY A 73 -21.08 -22.65 37.91
CA GLY A 73 -20.39 -23.44 36.90
C GLY A 73 -21.05 -23.28 35.53
N ILE A 74 -20.21 -23.05 34.52
CA ILE A 74 -20.56 -23.24 33.12
C ILE A 74 -20.17 -24.67 32.80
N GLU A 75 -21.16 -25.52 32.48
CA GLU A 75 -20.94 -26.87 31.98
C GLU A 75 -20.21 -26.80 30.62
N ILE A 76 -19.04 -27.43 30.56
CA ILE A 76 -18.30 -27.70 29.33
C ILE A 76 -18.81 -29.05 28.82
N GLN A 77 -19.46 -29.06 27.64
CA GLN A 77 -19.83 -30.31 26.96
C GLN A 77 -18.56 -31.09 26.54
N PRO A 78 -18.49 -32.41 26.78
CA PRO A 78 -17.33 -33.21 26.44
C PRO A 78 -17.55 -33.88 25.08
N ASP A 79 -17.28 -33.17 23.98
CA ASP A 79 -17.15 -33.80 22.65
C ASP A 79 -15.92 -33.21 21.94
N ALA A 80 -14.75 -33.44 22.53
CA ALA A 80 -13.47 -33.32 21.84
C ALA A 80 -12.94 -34.74 21.61
N LEU A 81 -13.15 -35.27 20.41
CA LEU A 81 -12.45 -36.46 19.94
C LEU A 81 -10.94 -36.16 19.94
N GLY A 82 -10.24 -36.72 20.93
CA GLY A 82 -8.80 -36.62 21.07
C GLY A 82 -8.10 -37.30 19.90
N PHE A 83 -7.61 -36.51 18.95
CA PHE A 83 -6.54 -36.96 18.06
C PHE A 83 -5.21 -36.76 18.78
N GLY A 84 -4.53 -37.88 19.05
CA GLY A 84 -3.22 -37.91 19.66
C GLY A 84 -2.22 -37.01 18.93
N THR A 85 -1.34 -36.40 19.69
CA THR A 85 -0.23 -35.56 19.22
C THR A 85 0.67 -36.39 18.31
N LEU A 86 0.39 -36.37 17.00
CA LEU A 86 1.34 -36.84 16.00
C LEU A 86 2.54 -35.90 16.06
N ALA A 87 3.69 -36.44 16.49
CA ALA A 87 4.97 -35.77 16.31
C ALA A 87 5.06 -35.33 14.85
N ALA A 88 5.31 -34.03 14.63
CA ALA A 88 5.47 -33.49 13.29
C ALA A 88 6.69 -34.16 12.65
N GLU A 89 6.44 -35.19 11.83
CA GLU A 89 7.47 -35.73 10.95
C GLU A 89 7.91 -34.58 10.03
N THR A 90 9.11 -34.09 10.29
CA THR A 90 9.77 -33.12 9.43
C THR A 90 10.28 -33.93 8.25
N THR A 91 9.45 -34.14 7.22
CA THR A 91 9.92 -34.79 5.99
C THR A 91 10.87 -33.80 5.30
N PRO A 92 12.17 -34.10 5.18
CA PRO A 92 13.08 -33.24 4.46
C PRO A 92 12.83 -33.47 2.98
N ILE A 93 12.10 -32.56 2.33
CA ILE A 93 12.06 -32.51 0.86
C ILE A 93 13.38 -31.89 0.42
N ILE A 94 14.42 -32.72 0.32
CA ILE A 94 15.63 -32.37 -0.43
C ILE A 94 15.30 -32.60 -1.90
N SER A 95 14.56 -31.67 -2.51
CA SER A 95 14.69 -31.45 -3.95
C SER A 95 15.89 -30.53 -4.13
N GLY A 96 16.96 -31.04 -4.73
CA GLY A 96 18.19 -30.28 -4.97
C GLY A 96 17.88 -28.92 -5.60
N PHE A 97 18.43 -27.87 -5.00
CA PHE A 97 18.48 -26.54 -5.59
C PHE A 97 19.38 -26.60 -6.83
N SER A 98 18.82 -26.72 -8.02
CA SER A 98 19.51 -26.29 -9.23
C SER A 98 19.37 -24.77 -9.32
N SER A 99 20.50 -24.08 -9.26
CA SER A 99 20.61 -22.61 -9.31
C SER A 99 20.57 -22.04 -10.72
N GLU A 100 20.00 -22.75 -11.70
CA GLU A 100 20.18 -22.38 -13.12
C GLU A 100 18.91 -22.06 -13.90
N ASN A 101 17.70 -22.13 -13.30
CA ASN A 101 16.49 -21.59 -13.93
C ASN A 101 15.58 -20.97 -12.86
N ASP A 102 15.84 -19.71 -12.52
CA ASP A 102 15.03 -18.96 -11.55
C ASP A 102 13.81 -18.33 -12.25
N GLU A 103 12.79 -19.14 -12.56
CA GLU A 103 11.47 -18.67 -13.04
C GLU A 103 10.77 -17.69 -12.08
N ASN A 104 11.37 -17.37 -10.93
CA ASN A 104 10.85 -16.47 -9.92
C ASN A 104 11.83 -15.33 -9.56
N ASP A 105 12.79 -15.00 -10.43
CA ASP A 105 13.56 -13.77 -10.24
C ASP A 105 12.64 -12.57 -10.39
N LEU A 106 12.37 -11.88 -9.28
CA LEU A 106 11.55 -10.66 -9.25
C LEU A 106 12.19 -9.50 -10.04
N ASP A 107 13.43 -9.64 -10.53
CA ASP A 107 14.06 -8.69 -11.46
C ASP A 107 13.87 -9.06 -12.94
N HIS A 108 13.36 -10.26 -13.25
CA HIS A 108 13.02 -10.62 -14.61
C HIS A 108 11.80 -9.81 -15.07
N PRO A 109 11.88 -9.03 -16.15
CA PRO A 109 10.74 -8.25 -16.62
C PRO A 109 9.61 -9.18 -17.07
N VAL A 110 8.37 -8.69 -17.00
CA VAL A 110 7.24 -9.41 -17.60
C VAL A 110 7.50 -9.58 -19.11
N GLU A 111 7.03 -10.69 -19.69
CA GLU A 111 7.28 -10.99 -21.11
C GLU A 111 6.83 -9.84 -22.03
N GLY A 112 7.75 -9.41 -22.89
CA GLY A 112 7.53 -8.29 -23.81
C GLY A 112 7.84 -6.90 -23.23
N PHE A 113 8.35 -6.82 -22.00
CA PHE A 113 8.90 -5.60 -21.41
C PHE A 113 10.43 -5.66 -21.30
N SER A 114 11.05 -4.49 -21.24
CA SER A 114 12.48 -4.33 -20.97
C SER A 114 12.75 -4.39 -19.47
N SER A 115 14.00 -4.66 -19.08
CA SER A 115 14.36 -4.65 -17.66
C SER A 115 14.42 -3.22 -17.11
N ILE A 116 14.08 -3.05 -15.83
CA ILE A 116 14.18 -1.75 -15.15
C ILE A 116 15.62 -1.19 -15.17
N PRO A 117 16.69 -1.97 -14.96
CA PRO A 117 18.07 -1.50 -15.14
C PRO A 117 18.37 -0.87 -16.51
N GLU A 118 17.87 -1.47 -17.60
CA GLU A 118 18.08 -0.92 -18.94
C GLU A 118 17.36 0.43 -19.11
N ALA A 119 16.11 0.53 -18.64
CA ALA A 119 15.36 1.79 -18.69
C ALA A 119 16.03 2.89 -17.87
N ILE A 120 16.57 2.55 -16.69
CA ILE A 120 17.34 3.47 -15.85
C ILE A 120 18.58 3.98 -16.58
N GLU A 121 19.30 3.11 -17.31
CA GLU A 121 20.47 3.51 -18.08
C GLU A 121 20.10 4.43 -19.25
N ASP A 122 19.02 4.16 -19.96
CA ASP A 122 18.56 5.02 -21.04
C ASP A 122 18.16 6.42 -20.51
N ILE A 123 17.44 6.50 -19.39
CA ILE A 123 17.13 7.79 -18.73
C ILE A 123 18.42 8.50 -18.31
N ARG A 124 19.40 7.78 -17.74
CA ARG A 124 20.70 8.35 -17.33
C ARG A 124 21.44 8.98 -18.52
N GLN A 125 21.31 8.41 -19.70
CA GLN A 125 21.88 8.91 -20.95
C GLN A 125 21.04 10.01 -21.62
N GLY A 126 19.93 10.43 -21.02
CA GLY A 126 19.04 11.47 -21.57
C GLY A 126 18.09 10.97 -22.66
N LYS A 127 17.94 9.65 -22.82
CA LYS A 127 16.95 9.05 -23.72
C LYS A 127 15.59 8.99 -23.03
N MET A 128 14.55 8.82 -23.86
CA MET A 128 13.19 8.55 -23.40
C MET A 128 12.97 7.05 -23.17
N VAL A 129 12.04 6.72 -22.29
CA VAL A 129 11.48 5.36 -22.15
C VAL A 129 9.96 5.43 -22.15
N ILE A 130 9.32 4.34 -22.53
CA ILE A 130 7.87 4.19 -22.44
C ILE A 130 7.54 3.49 -21.13
N VAL A 131 6.65 4.08 -20.34
CA VAL A 131 6.14 3.46 -19.11
C VAL A 131 4.66 3.23 -19.25
N VAL A 132 4.21 2.02 -18.95
CA VAL A 132 2.79 1.66 -18.95
C VAL A 132 2.30 1.33 -17.55
N ASP A 133 1.06 1.69 -17.26
CA ASP A 133 0.37 1.29 -16.05
C ASP A 133 -0.46 0.00 -16.25
N ASP A 134 -1.13 -0.45 -15.18
CA ASP A 134 -1.95 -1.66 -15.23
C ASP A 134 -3.22 -1.45 -16.08
N GLU A 135 -3.71 -2.52 -16.71
CA GLU A 135 -4.92 -2.48 -17.57
C GLU A 135 -6.16 -1.96 -16.84
N ASP A 136 -6.25 -2.16 -15.52
CA ASP A 136 -7.36 -1.72 -14.68
C ASP A 136 -7.26 -0.23 -14.23
N ARG A 137 -6.17 0.47 -14.59
CA ARG A 137 -5.94 1.88 -14.22
C ARG A 137 -6.26 2.83 -15.39
N GLU A 138 -5.26 3.34 -16.11
CA GLU A 138 -5.43 4.15 -17.33
C GLU A 138 -5.31 3.25 -18.58
N ASN A 139 -4.52 2.17 -18.49
CA ASN A 139 -4.15 1.29 -19.60
C ASN A 139 -3.43 2.04 -20.72
N GLU A 140 -2.61 3.03 -20.35
CA GLU A 140 -1.96 3.98 -21.26
C GLU A 140 -0.43 3.87 -21.14
N GLY A 141 0.28 4.55 -22.05
CA GLY A 141 1.73 4.59 -22.04
C GLY A 141 2.26 6.00 -22.21
N ASP A 142 3.21 6.36 -21.37
CA ASP A 142 3.82 7.69 -21.36
C ASP A 142 5.25 7.65 -21.87
N LEU A 143 5.61 8.64 -22.70
CA LEU A 143 7.01 8.97 -22.96
C LEU A 143 7.59 9.69 -21.75
N ILE A 144 8.63 9.13 -21.14
CA ILE A 144 9.26 9.67 -19.94
C ILE A 144 10.74 9.95 -20.17
N MET A 145 11.22 11.10 -19.72
CA MET A 145 12.66 11.43 -19.66
C MET A 145 13.02 12.29 -18.45
N ALA A 146 14.30 12.29 -18.05
CA ALA A 146 14.80 13.22 -17.04
C ALA A 146 14.74 14.66 -17.55
N ALA A 147 14.12 15.56 -16.78
CA ALA A 147 13.89 16.94 -17.20
C ALA A 147 15.19 17.75 -17.35
N SER A 148 16.20 17.44 -16.55
CA SER A 148 17.55 18.06 -16.62
C SER A 148 18.27 17.80 -17.95
N LEU A 149 17.83 16.82 -18.73
CA LEU A 149 18.42 16.41 -20.01
C LEU A 149 17.51 16.71 -21.21
N ALA A 150 16.43 17.48 -21.00
CA ALA A 150 15.50 17.82 -22.06
C ALA A 150 16.17 18.66 -23.16
N THR A 151 15.97 18.25 -24.41
CA THR A 151 16.42 19.00 -25.61
C THR A 151 15.23 19.44 -26.46
N PRO A 152 15.38 20.46 -27.33
CA PRO A 152 14.35 20.82 -28.30
C PRO A 152 13.94 19.64 -29.20
N GLU A 153 14.87 18.76 -29.57
CA GLU A 153 14.61 17.59 -30.42
C GLU A 153 13.78 16.55 -29.67
N ALA A 154 14.12 16.25 -28.41
CA ALA A 154 13.34 15.35 -27.57
C ALA A 154 11.93 15.92 -27.31
N MET A 155 11.83 17.23 -27.06
CA MET A 155 10.53 17.89 -26.90
C MET A 155 9.71 17.84 -28.19
N ALA A 156 10.33 18.05 -29.35
CA ALA A 156 9.64 17.93 -30.63
C ALA A 156 9.12 16.51 -30.86
N PHE A 157 9.90 15.48 -30.46
CA PHE A 157 9.48 14.09 -30.50
C PHE A 157 8.28 13.82 -29.59
N ILE A 158 8.33 14.26 -28.33
CA ILE A 158 7.23 14.16 -27.36
C ILE A 158 5.96 14.78 -27.93
N VAL A 159 6.05 15.97 -28.51
CA VAL A 159 4.90 16.70 -29.04
C VAL A 159 4.32 16.06 -30.29
N LYS A 160 5.18 15.45 -31.11
CA LYS A 160 4.76 14.77 -32.34
C LYS A 160 3.98 13.47 -32.05
N HIS A 161 4.37 12.75 -31.00
CA HIS A 161 3.84 11.41 -30.72
C HIS A 161 2.93 11.34 -29.48
N GLY A 162 2.90 12.39 -28.66
CA GLY A 162 2.06 12.48 -27.48
C GLY A 162 0.82 13.36 -27.67
N THR A 163 0.02 13.47 -26.61
CA THR A 163 -1.19 14.32 -26.57
C THR A 163 -0.89 15.82 -26.74
N GLY A 164 0.37 16.22 -26.53
CA GLY A 164 0.79 17.61 -26.48
C GLY A 164 0.61 18.26 -25.12
N ILE A 165 -0.05 17.59 -24.16
CA ILE A 165 -0.14 17.98 -22.75
C ILE A 165 1.17 17.56 -22.06
N VAL A 166 2.21 18.36 -22.28
CA VAL A 166 3.54 18.06 -21.72
C VAL A 166 3.57 18.40 -20.24
N CYS A 167 3.72 17.37 -19.43
CA CYS A 167 3.76 17.48 -17.98
C CYS A 167 5.20 17.41 -17.45
N VAL A 168 5.43 18.02 -16.29
CA VAL A 168 6.70 17.95 -15.56
C VAL A 168 6.44 17.52 -14.12
N SER A 169 6.74 16.28 -13.79
CA SER A 169 6.59 15.78 -12.42
C SER A 169 7.78 16.20 -11.57
N MET A 170 7.51 16.71 -10.37
CA MET A 170 8.55 17.13 -9.43
C MET A 170 8.10 17.04 -7.98
N LYS A 171 9.05 17.10 -7.05
CA LYS A 171 8.77 17.02 -5.61
C LYS A 171 7.98 18.20 -5.09
N GLY A 172 7.25 17.97 -4.00
CA GLY A 172 6.52 19.02 -3.30
C GLY A 172 7.42 20.18 -2.85
N GLU A 173 8.63 19.88 -2.39
CA GLU A 173 9.61 20.88 -1.96
C GLU A 173 10.03 21.84 -3.10
N ASP A 174 10.16 21.32 -4.33
CA ASP A 174 10.48 22.14 -5.49
C ASP A 174 9.29 23.01 -5.93
N LEU A 175 8.08 22.46 -5.88
CA LEU A 175 6.86 23.23 -6.15
C LEU A 175 6.66 24.35 -5.13
N GLU A 176 6.93 24.08 -3.85
CA GLU A 176 6.88 25.08 -2.78
C GLU A 176 7.93 26.18 -2.98
N ARG A 177 9.19 25.80 -3.30
CA ARG A 177 10.27 26.74 -3.62
C ARG A 177 9.91 27.64 -4.81
N LEU A 178 9.31 27.07 -5.84
CA LEU A 178 8.92 27.80 -7.07
C LEU A 178 7.55 28.50 -6.97
N GLN A 179 6.86 28.37 -5.83
CA GLN A 179 5.51 28.89 -5.59
C GLN A 179 4.54 28.48 -6.70
N LEU A 180 4.47 27.17 -6.95
CA LEU A 180 3.58 26.54 -7.92
C LEU A 180 2.45 25.79 -7.19
N PRO A 181 1.39 26.49 -6.77
CA PRO A 181 0.26 25.84 -6.10
C PRO A 181 -0.50 24.92 -7.05
N LEU A 182 -1.25 23.96 -6.48
CA LEU A 182 -2.20 23.14 -7.24
C LEU A 182 -3.20 24.04 -7.98
N MET A 183 -3.57 23.66 -9.21
CA MET A 183 -4.55 24.40 -10.01
C MET A 183 -5.96 24.28 -9.40
N VAL A 184 -6.28 23.11 -8.84
CA VAL A 184 -7.51 22.83 -8.10
C VAL A 184 -7.12 22.26 -6.74
N THR A 185 -7.85 22.62 -5.67
CA THR A 185 -7.51 22.11 -4.34
C THR A 185 -7.71 20.59 -4.27
N GLN A 186 -6.97 19.90 -3.40
CA GLN A 186 -7.06 18.44 -3.29
C GLN A 186 -8.48 17.95 -2.96
N LYS A 187 -9.27 18.76 -2.24
CA LYS A 187 -10.65 18.45 -1.87
C LYS A 187 -11.63 18.57 -3.05
N GLU A 188 -11.31 19.44 -4.00
CA GLU A 188 -12.14 19.76 -5.16
C GLU A 188 -11.66 19.04 -6.43
N ASN A 189 -10.58 18.24 -6.34
CA ASN A 189 -10.11 17.44 -7.45
C ASN A 189 -11.01 16.20 -7.61
N GLU A 190 -11.97 16.31 -8.53
CA GLU A 190 -12.96 15.28 -8.86
C GLU A 190 -12.47 14.30 -9.95
N GLU A 191 -11.22 14.43 -10.42
CA GLU A 191 -10.64 13.52 -11.40
C GLU A 191 -10.46 12.11 -10.79
N LYS A 192 -10.78 11.08 -11.57
CA LYS A 192 -10.85 9.66 -11.17
C LYS A 192 -9.59 9.19 -10.43
N LEU A 193 -8.41 9.61 -10.88
CA LEU A 193 -7.10 9.21 -10.36
C LEU A 193 -6.40 10.34 -9.57
N SER A 194 -7.11 11.46 -9.41
CA SER A 194 -6.72 12.71 -8.75
C SER A 194 -5.28 13.12 -9.05
N THR A 195 -4.95 13.21 -10.34
CA THR A 195 -3.64 13.72 -10.80
C THR A 195 -3.45 15.16 -10.33
N ALA A 196 -2.28 15.43 -9.73
CA ALA A 196 -2.03 16.63 -8.94
C ALA A 196 -1.42 17.77 -9.77
N PHE A 197 -2.21 18.30 -10.71
CA PHE A 197 -1.82 19.43 -11.55
C PHE A 197 -1.60 20.71 -10.74
N THR A 198 -0.52 21.42 -11.05
CA THR A 198 -0.28 22.80 -10.60
C THR A 198 -0.66 23.81 -11.67
N VAL A 199 -0.59 25.09 -11.32
CA VAL A 199 -0.70 26.16 -12.32
C VAL A 199 0.31 25.96 -13.46
N SER A 200 -0.13 26.11 -14.71
CA SER A 200 0.77 25.97 -15.86
C SER A 200 1.77 27.11 -15.93
N VAL A 201 2.93 26.84 -16.51
CA VAL A 201 4.06 27.79 -16.53
C VAL A 201 4.78 27.82 -17.87
N ASP A 202 5.42 28.96 -18.14
CA ASP A 202 6.48 29.12 -19.14
C ASP A 202 7.69 29.77 -18.47
N ALA A 203 8.90 29.43 -18.92
CA ALA A 203 10.08 30.22 -18.58
C ALA A 203 9.91 31.63 -19.13
N LYS A 204 10.26 32.61 -18.30
CA LYS A 204 10.15 34.04 -18.62
C LYS A 204 11.27 34.53 -19.54
N TYR A 205 12.41 33.86 -19.50
CA TYR A 205 13.60 34.21 -20.25
C TYR A 205 13.99 33.10 -21.21
N GLY A 206 14.54 33.46 -22.37
CA GLY A 206 14.98 32.49 -23.38
C GLY A 206 13.85 31.84 -24.19
N THR A 207 12.63 32.34 -24.06
CA THR A 207 11.41 31.89 -24.75
C THR A 207 10.77 33.04 -25.53
N THR A 208 9.81 32.70 -26.39
CA THR A 208 8.99 33.66 -27.16
C THR A 208 7.53 33.57 -26.73
N THR A 209 6.78 32.64 -27.31
CA THR A 209 5.37 32.39 -26.97
C THR A 209 5.20 31.24 -25.99
N GLY A 210 6.24 30.43 -25.74
CA GLY A 210 6.20 29.31 -24.80
C GLY A 210 5.84 27.96 -25.42
N VAL A 211 5.13 27.94 -26.56
CA VAL A 211 4.54 26.70 -27.12
C VAL A 211 5.50 25.88 -27.99
N SER A 212 6.54 26.50 -28.55
CA SER A 212 7.48 25.82 -29.44
C SER A 212 8.21 24.69 -28.70
N ALA A 213 8.70 23.68 -29.42
CA ALA A 213 9.48 22.61 -28.79
C ALA A 213 10.74 23.15 -28.07
N ARG A 214 11.37 24.18 -28.66
CA ARG A 214 12.50 24.88 -28.05
C ARG A 214 12.08 25.62 -26.78
N ASP A 215 10.98 26.38 -26.82
CA ASP A 215 10.53 27.18 -25.68
C ASP A 215 10.10 26.27 -24.52
N ARG A 216 9.40 25.18 -24.81
CA ARG A 216 9.03 24.15 -23.83
C ARG A 216 10.25 23.47 -23.23
N ALA A 217 11.26 23.12 -24.02
CA ALA A 217 12.50 22.57 -23.49
C ALA A 217 13.21 23.55 -22.53
N VAL A 218 13.24 24.85 -22.85
CA VAL A 218 13.78 25.88 -21.96
C VAL A 218 12.99 25.96 -20.65
N THR A 219 11.66 25.92 -20.70
CA THR A 219 10.80 25.89 -19.51
C THR A 219 11.07 24.65 -18.64
N VAL A 220 11.18 23.48 -19.26
CA VAL A 220 11.47 22.21 -18.56
C VAL A 220 12.83 22.26 -17.86
N LEU A 221 13.88 22.73 -18.55
CA LEU A 221 15.21 22.89 -17.97
C LEU A 221 15.22 23.90 -16.81
N ALA A 222 14.45 24.99 -16.94
CA ALA A 222 14.28 25.95 -15.87
C ALA A 222 13.57 25.33 -14.65
N LEU A 223 12.54 24.50 -14.84
CA LEU A 223 11.88 23.77 -13.75
C LEU A 223 12.81 22.77 -13.05
N ALA A 224 13.66 22.09 -13.81
CA ALA A 224 14.64 21.14 -13.28
C ALA A 224 15.80 21.82 -12.52
N SER A 225 16.07 23.10 -12.78
CA SER A 225 17.17 23.83 -12.15
C SER A 225 16.88 24.19 -10.69
N ARG A 226 17.80 23.78 -9.81
CA ARG A 226 17.79 24.13 -8.38
C ARG A 226 17.99 25.63 -8.10
N ASN A 227 18.55 26.36 -9.07
CA ASN A 227 18.82 27.79 -8.95
C ASN A 227 17.63 28.67 -9.36
N SER A 228 16.63 28.07 -10.01
CA SER A 228 15.46 28.80 -10.48
C SER A 228 14.63 29.31 -9.32
N LYS A 229 14.00 30.45 -9.52
CA LYS A 229 13.17 31.15 -8.55
C LYS A 229 11.76 31.35 -9.08
N PRO A 230 10.77 31.66 -8.22
CA PRO A 230 9.40 31.91 -8.66
C PRO A 230 9.28 32.97 -9.77
N GLU A 231 10.17 33.97 -9.78
CA GLU A 231 10.14 35.10 -10.72
C GLU A 231 10.63 34.75 -12.14
N ASP A 232 11.29 33.59 -12.30
CA ASP A 232 11.79 33.08 -13.57
C ASP A 232 10.67 32.47 -14.44
N PHE A 233 9.44 32.39 -13.92
CA PHE A 233 8.30 31.77 -14.58
C PHE A 233 7.12 32.72 -14.76
N ASN A 234 6.51 32.70 -15.95
CA ASN A 234 5.20 33.25 -16.21
C ASN A 234 4.11 32.24 -15.81
N ARG A 235 2.95 32.74 -15.37
CA ARG A 235 1.76 31.97 -14.98
C ARG A 235 0.53 32.69 -15.57
N PRO A 236 -0.31 32.06 -16.43
CA PRO A 236 -0.19 30.70 -16.94
C PRO A 236 0.96 30.53 -17.97
N GLY A 237 1.14 29.31 -18.45
CA GLY A 237 2.00 28.97 -19.60
C GLY A 237 1.62 27.61 -20.21
N HIS A 238 2.57 26.96 -20.88
CA HIS A 238 2.30 25.78 -21.75
C HIS A 238 2.92 24.47 -21.24
N ILE A 239 3.62 24.49 -20.11
CA ILE A 239 4.07 23.29 -19.39
C ILE A 239 3.21 23.11 -18.14
N PHE A 240 2.87 21.86 -17.82
CA PHE A 240 2.00 21.50 -16.71
C PHE A 240 2.76 20.76 -15.60
N PRO A 241 3.23 21.45 -14.55
CA PRO A 241 3.94 20.76 -13.48
C PRO A 241 2.97 19.92 -12.64
N LEU A 242 3.41 18.71 -12.27
CA LEU A 242 2.67 17.74 -11.47
C LEU A 242 3.36 17.51 -10.12
N LYS A 243 2.57 17.43 -9.05
CA LYS A 243 3.08 17.13 -7.71
C LYS A 243 3.29 15.62 -7.51
N TYR A 244 4.53 15.23 -7.33
CA TYR A 244 4.94 13.91 -6.89
C TYR A 244 4.41 13.59 -5.48
N ARG A 245 3.93 12.37 -5.26
CA ARG A 245 3.60 11.87 -3.91
C ARG A 245 4.81 11.18 -3.29
N GLU A 246 5.24 11.67 -2.12
CA GLU A 246 6.32 11.07 -1.34
C GLU A 246 6.10 9.58 -1.09
N GLY A 247 7.08 8.76 -1.49
CA GLY A 247 6.98 7.30 -1.56
C GLY A 247 6.91 6.77 -3.00
N GLY A 248 6.59 7.62 -3.97
CA GLY A 248 6.61 7.29 -5.40
C GLY A 248 5.66 6.16 -5.77
N VAL A 249 6.08 5.31 -6.70
CA VAL A 249 5.25 4.19 -7.20
C VAL A 249 4.86 3.21 -6.11
N LEU A 250 5.61 3.18 -5.00
CA LEU A 250 5.29 2.35 -3.84
C LEU A 250 4.06 2.85 -3.06
N LYS A 251 3.69 4.12 -3.24
CA LYS A 251 2.52 4.75 -2.61
C LYS A 251 1.39 5.05 -3.59
N ARG A 252 1.73 5.44 -4.82
CA ARG A 252 0.78 5.63 -5.92
C ARG A 252 1.39 5.12 -7.21
N ALA A 253 0.81 4.06 -7.77
CA ALA A 253 1.25 3.47 -9.03
C ALA A 253 0.78 4.31 -10.24
N GLY A 254 1.30 5.52 -10.40
CA GLY A 254 0.96 6.41 -11.53
C GLY A 254 2.20 6.89 -12.28
N HIS A 255 1.99 7.37 -13.52
CA HIS A 255 3.05 7.88 -14.40
C HIS A 255 3.82 9.05 -13.78
N THR A 256 3.12 9.94 -13.05
CA THR A 256 3.74 11.02 -12.27
C THR A 256 4.83 10.50 -11.34
N GLU A 257 4.51 9.51 -10.50
CA GLU A 257 5.45 8.90 -9.57
C GLU A 257 6.54 8.11 -10.28
N ALA A 258 6.19 7.33 -11.30
CA ALA A 258 7.14 6.53 -12.06
C ALA A 258 8.21 7.40 -12.74
N SER A 259 7.82 8.55 -13.29
CA SER A 259 8.74 9.48 -13.95
C SER A 259 9.84 10.01 -13.02
N VAL A 260 9.45 10.48 -11.83
CA VAL A 260 10.39 11.02 -10.83
C VAL A 260 11.24 9.91 -10.21
N ASP A 261 10.65 8.74 -9.96
CA ASP A 261 11.38 7.59 -9.43
C ASP A 261 12.48 7.12 -10.40
N LEU A 262 12.18 7.05 -11.70
CA LEU A 262 13.17 6.70 -12.73
C LEU A 262 14.29 7.73 -12.82
N ALA A 263 13.96 9.03 -12.77
CA ALA A 263 14.97 10.09 -12.75
C ALA A 263 15.91 9.95 -11.54
N MET A 264 15.36 9.72 -10.33
CA MET A 264 16.16 9.51 -9.13
C MET A 264 17.03 8.23 -9.22
N LEU A 265 16.47 7.12 -9.70
CA LEU A 265 17.21 5.86 -9.88
C LEU A 265 18.32 5.99 -10.94
N ALA A 266 18.14 6.86 -11.94
CA ALA A 266 19.15 7.19 -12.93
C ALA A 266 20.27 8.10 -12.39
N GLY A 267 20.12 8.66 -11.19
CA GLY A 267 21.05 9.61 -10.59
C GLY A 267 20.84 11.06 -11.06
N GLN A 268 19.67 11.36 -11.62
CA GLN A 268 19.26 12.71 -12.03
C GLN A 268 18.50 13.41 -10.90
N ASP A 269 18.31 14.73 -11.04
CA ASP A 269 17.42 15.49 -10.15
C ASP A 269 15.98 14.93 -10.23
N PRO A 270 15.18 15.02 -9.15
CA PRO A 270 13.86 14.41 -9.05
C PRO A 270 12.78 15.20 -9.82
N VAL A 271 13.07 15.49 -11.09
CA VAL A 271 12.23 16.23 -12.02
C VAL A 271 12.24 15.49 -13.37
N ALA A 272 11.06 15.15 -13.88
CA ALA A 272 10.92 14.37 -15.11
C ALA A 272 9.81 14.91 -16.01
N VAL A 273 10.00 14.79 -17.32
CA VAL A 273 8.99 15.09 -18.33
C VAL A 273 8.21 13.82 -18.62
N LEU A 274 6.89 13.96 -18.78
CA LEU A 274 6.00 12.90 -19.23
C LEU A 274 4.92 13.45 -20.18
N CYS A 275 4.48 12.62 -21.11
CA CYS A 275 3.34 12.88 -21.99
C CYS A 275 2.80 11.55 -22.52
N GLU A 276 1.49 11.39 -22.46
CA GLU A 276 0.79 10.17 -22.89
C GLU A 276 0.88 10.02 -24.42
N ILE A 277 1.10 8.80 -24.91
CA ILE A 277 1.26 8.50 -26.35
C ILE A 277 -0.11 8.32 -27.01
N VAL A 278 -0.31 8.99 -28.14
CA VAL A 278 -1.52 8.86 -28.97
C VAL A 278 -1.29 7.90 -30.14
N ASP A 279 -2.37 7.23 -30.57
CA ASP A 279 -2.39 6.46 -31.81
C ASP A 279 -2.69 7.37 -33.01
N ASP A 280 -2.47 6.86 -34.22
CA ASP A 280 -2.61 7.60 -35.48
C ASP A 280 -4.06 8.03 -35.76
N ASP A 281 -5.04 7.35 -35.15
CA ASP A 281 -6.46 7.67 -35.25
C ASP A 281 -6.92 8.72 -34.21
N GLY A 282 -6.01 9.20 -33.36
CA GLY A 282 -6.27 10.18 -32.30
C GLY A 282 -6.77 9.57 -30.99
N SER A 283 -6.93 8.25 -30.90
CA SER A 283 -7.17 7.55 -29.63
C SER A 283 -5.87 7.38 -28.83
N MET A 284 -5.97 6.93 -27.58
CA MET A 284 -4.79 6.64 -26.76
C MET A 284 -4.16 5.31 -27.16
N ALA A 285 -2.84 5.29 -27.36
CA ALA A 285 -2.13 4.08 -27.76
C ALA A 285 -2.15 3.05 -26.63
N ARG A 286 -2.62 1.83 -26.94
CA ARG A 286 -2.67 0.70 -25.99
C ARG A 286 -1.46 -0.23 -26.16
N LEU A 287 -1.25 -1.12 -25.20
CA LEU A 287 -0.04 -1.96 -25.09
C LEU A 287 0.42 -2.61 -26.43
N PRO A 288 -0.45 -3.20 -27.28
CA PRO A 288 -0.01 -3.76 -28.55
C PRO A 288 0.63 -2.72 -29.50
N LYS A 289 0.04 -1.52 -29.60
CA LYS A 289 0.55 -0.42 -30.43
C LYS A 289 1.80 0.19 -29.78
N LEU A 290 1.80 0.37 -28.47
CA LEU A 290 2.96 0.87 -27.71
C LEU A 290 4.19 -0.02 -27.91
N ARG A 291 4.02 -1.35 -27.95
CA ARG A 291 5.12 -2.29 -28.26
C ARG A 291 5.65 -2.15 -29.69
N GLN A 292 4.78 -1.88 -30.66
CA GLN A 292 5.20 -1.62 -32.04
C GLN A 292 5.96 -0.30 -32.14
N PHE A 293 5.42 0.75 -31.51
CA PHE A 293 6.04 2.07 -31.43
C PHE A 293 7.42 2.01 -30.75
N ALA A 294 7.53 1.33 -29.61
CA ALA A 294 8.78 1.09 -28.89
C ALA A 294 9.86 0.47 -29.80
N ARG A 295 9.48 -0.52 -30.62
CA ARG A 295 10.41 -1.15 -31.57
C ARG A 295 10.79 -0.24 -32.73
N ALA A 296 9.82 0.50 -33.28
CA ALA A 296 10.04 1.40 -34.41
C ALA A 296 10.98 2.56 -34.05
N GLU A 297 10.80 3.12 -32.85
CA GLU A 297 11.57 4.27 -32.35
C GLU A 297 12.77 3.85 -31.48
N ASN A 298 13.02 2.54 -31.34
CA ASN A 298 14.10 1.97 -30.53
C ASN A 298 14.10 2.49 -29.07
N LEU A 299 12.92 2.49 -28.45
CA LEU A 299 12.71 2.89 -27.06
C LEU A 299 12.47 1.65 -26.18
N LYS A 300 12.98 1.68 -24.96
CA LYS A 300 12.64 0.68 -23.94
C LYS A 300 11.21 0.91 -23.45
N ILE A 301 10.48 -0.18 -23.25
CA ILE A 301 9.14 -0.16 -22.66
C ILE A 301 9.14 -0.96 -21.36
N ILE A 302 8.65 -0.38 -20.28
CA ILE A 302 8.58 -1.01 -18.95
C ILE A 302 7.18 -0.86 -18.34
N SER A 303 6.85 -1.70 -17.36
CA SER A 303 5.61 -1.57 -16.59
C SER A 303 5.87 -0.90 -15.22
N ILE A 304 4.90 -0.14 -14.72
CA ILE A 304 4.94 0.38 -13.34
C ILE A 304 5.00 -0.77 -12.33
N ALA A 305 4.34 -1.91 -12.61
CA ALA A 305 4.40 -3.10 -11.78
C ALA A 305 5.84 -3.65 -11.62
N ASP A 306 6.62 -3.71 -12.71
CA ASP A 306 8.03 -4.09 -12.69
C ASP A 306 8.87 -3.06 -11.91
N LEU A 307 8.58 -1.76 -12.05
CA LEU A 307 9.27 -0.71 -11.30
C LEU A 307 8.99 -0.81 -9.79
N ILE A 308 7.74 -1.08 -9.39
CA ILE A 308 7.36 -1.33 -8.00
C ILE A 308 8.14 -2.52 -7.45
N ARG A 309 8.16 -3.65 -8.16
CA ARG A 309 8.94 -4.84 -7.77
C ARG A 309 10.42 -4.52 -7.61
N TYR A 310 11.00 -3.82 -8.59
CA TYR A 310 12.40 -3.42 -8.59
C TYR A 310 12.77 -2.58 -7.37
N ARG A 311 11.95 -1.56 -7.06
CA ARG A 311 12.14 -0.67 -5.90
C ARG A 311 11.94 -1.41 -4.58
N ARG A 312 10.89 -2.23 -4.43
CA ARG A 312 10.62 -2.96 -3.17
C ARG A 312 11.79 -3.84 -2.72
N LYS A 313 12.51 -4.44 -3.67
CA LYS A 313 13.67 -5.30 -3.39
C LYS A 313 14.90 -4.52 -2.89
N ARG A 314 15.04 -3.26 -3.31
CA ARG A 314 16.27 -2.45 -3.18
C ARG A 314 16.15 -1.32 -2.17
N ASP A 315 15.00 -0.67 -2.11
CA ASP A 315 14.75 0.43 -1.20
C ASP A 315 14.64 -0.09 0.23
N LYS A 316 15.20 0.66 1.18
CA LYS A 316 14.98 0.41 2.61
C LYS A 316 13.62 1.00 2.99
N LEU A 317 12.62 0.15 3.16
CA LEU A 317 11.23 0.55 3.42
C LEU A 317 10.83 0.46 4.89
N VAL A 318 11.69 -0.13 5.73
CA VAL A 318 11.45 -0.26 7.17
C VAL A 318 12.58 0.36 7.98
N LYS A 319 12.22 0.94 9.12
CA LYS A 319 13.16 1.46 10.11
C LYS A 319 12.83 0.85 11.47
N ARG A 320 13.84 0.25 12.12
CA ARG A 320 13.73 -0.20 13.51
C ARG A 320 13.52 1.01 14.43
N ALA A 321 12.40 1.00 15.15
CA ALA A 321 11.96 2.08 16.02
C ALA A 321 12.26 1.82 17.51
N GLY A 322 12.31 0.54 17.94
CA GLY A 322 12.61 0.18 19.31
C GLY A 322 12.78 -1.33 19.49
N VAL A 323 13.40 -1.72 20.61
CA VAL A 323 13.59 -3.12 21.01
C VAL A 323 13.35 -3.26 22.51
N ALA A 324 12.59 -4.26 22.91
CA ALA A 324 12.36 -4.56 24.32
C ALA A 324 12.13 -6.06 24.55
N ARG A 325 12.55 -6.57 25.71
CA ARG A 325 12.18 -7.92 26.14
C ARG A 325 10.74 -7.93 26.64
N ILE A 326 9.89 -8.77 26.05
CA ILE A 326 8.49 -8.93 26.43
C ILE A 326 8.27 -10.33 27.01
N PRO A 327 7.92 -10.46 28.30
CA PRO A 327 7.43 -11.72 28.85
C PRO A 327 6.01 -11.98 28.34
N THR A 328 5.79 -13.12 27.68
CA THR A 328 4.47 -13.53 27.18
C THR A 328 4.03 -14.83 27.84
N MET A 329 2.76 -15.19 27.69
CA MET A 329 2.25 -16.50 28.14
C MET A 329 2.92 -17.70 27.45
N TRP A 330 3.55 -17.49 26.29
CA TRP A 330 4.28 -18.54 25.57
C TRP A 330 5.75 -18.61 25.95
N GLY A 331 6.29 -17.57 26.59
CA GLY A 331 7.71 -17.44 26.90
C GLY A 331 8.23 -16.01 26.72
N PRO A 332 9.47 -15.73 27.13
CA PRO A 332 10.10 -14.43 26.92
C PRO A 332 10.66 -14.32 25.48
N PHE A 333 10.38 -13.18 24.84
CA PHE A 333 10.87 -12.83 23.50
C PHE A 333 11.50 -11.44 23.50
N GLU A 334 12.41 -11.19 22.57
CA GLU A 334 12.76 -9.82 22.20
C GLU A 334 11.79 -9.32 21.13
N ALA A 335 11.15 -8.20 21.41
CA ALA A 335 10.21 -7.56 20.51
C ALA A 335 10.87 -6.37 19.81
N TYR A 336 10.95 -6.46 18.49
CA TYR A 336 11.51 -5.42 17.63
C TYR A 336 10.35 -4.67 16.96
N CYS A 337 10.24 -3.37 17.22
CA CYS A 337 9.27 -2.51 16.53
C CYS A 337 9.90 -1.98 15.23
N TYR A 338 9.19 -2.12 14.11
CA TYR A 338 9.58 -1.62 12.80
C TYR A 338 8.53 -0.67 12.26
N LYS A 339 8.92 0.55 11.94
CA LYS A 339 8.08 1.52 11.26
C LYS A 339 8.27 1.42 9.75
N SER A 340 7.18 1.22 9.01
CA SER A 340 7.13 1.34 7.56
C SER A 340 7.28 2.81 7.17
N LEU A 341 8.18 3.08 6.22
CA LEU A 341 8.43 4.44 5.71
C LEU A 341 7.39 4.88 4.67
N LEU A 342 6.55 3.95 4.19
CA LEU A 342 5.53 4.22 3.17
C LEU A 342 4.25 4.83 3.76
N ASP A 343 3.76 4.18 4.82
CA ASP A 343 2.47 4.47 5.46
C ASP A 343 2.60 4.86 6.95
N GLY A 344 3.80 4.73 7.53
CA GLY A 344 4.05 5.02 8.93
C GLY A 344 3.55 3.95 9.90
N ILE A 345 3.00 2.83 9.41
CA ILE A 345 2.49 1.74 10.25
C ILE A 345 3.67 1.09 11.00
N GLU A 346 3.46 0.81 12.28
CA GLU A 346 4.40 0.07 13.10
C GLU A 346 4.02 -1.40 13.12
N HIS A 347 4.96 -2.25 12.74
CA HIS A 347 4.91 -3.70 12.79
C HIS A 347 5.80 -4.20 13.94
N ILE A 348 5.58 -5.44 14.39
CA ILE A 348 6.37 -6.02 15.48
C ILE A 348 6.94 -7.38 15.06
N ALA A 349 8.18 -7.64 15.41
CA ALA A 349 8.81 -8.95 15.28
C ALA A 349 9.19 -9.50 16.65
N MET A 350 8.68 -10.68 16.98
CA MET A 350 8.99 -11.42 18.19
C MET A 350 10.11 -12.41 17.88
N VAL A 351 11.27 -12.20 18.50
CA VAL A 351 12.51 -12.94 18.25
C VAL A 351 12.87 -13.76 19.47
N LYS A 352 13.24 -15.03 19.23
CA LYS A 352 13.74 -15.97 20.23
C LYS A 352 15.13 -16.45 19.82
N GLY A 353 16.06 -16.46 20.76
CA GLY A 353 17.42 -16.96 20.55
C GLY A 353 18.25 -16.08 19.60
N GLU A 354 19.46 -16.54 19.29
CA GLU A 354 20.40 -15.82 18.42
C GLU A 354 20.14 -16.12 16.94
N ILE A 355 20.01 -15.07 16.12
CA ILE A 355 19.70 -15.15 14.68
C ILE A 355 20.93 -14.89 13.80
N GLU A 356 22.08 -14.53 14.37
CA GLU A 356 23.21 -13.90 13.64
C GLU A 356 23.79 -14.74 12.47
N ASP A 357 23.82 -16.07 12.57
CA ASP A 357 24.27 -16.92 11.45
C ASP A 357 23.29 -16.88 10.25
N GLY A 358 22.04 -16.49 10.50
CA GLY A 358 20.94 -16.35 9.56
C GLY A 358 20.42 -17.67 8.98
N LYS A 359 20.84 -18.84 9.48
CA LYS A 359 20.57 -20.15 8.86
C LYS A 359 19.51 -20.95 9.61
N ASP A 360 18.63 -21.60 8.85
CA ASP A 360 17.58 -22.52 9.31
C ASP A 360 16.71 -21.95 10.45
N ILE A 361 16.27 -20.70 10.27
CA ILE A 361 15.45 -20.00 11.26
C ILE A 361 13.99 -20.46 11.13
N LEU A 362 13.35 -20.84 12.24
CA LEU A 362 11.91 -21.08 12.25
C LEU A 362 11.17 -19.74 12.19
N VAL A 363 10.39 -19.51 11.12
CA VAL A 363 9.80 -18.20 10.83
C VAL A 363 8.29 -18.29 10.66
N ARG A 364 7.56 -17.34 11.23
CA ARG A 364 6.14 -17.08 10.95
C ARG A 364 5.94 -15.64 10.51
N VAL A 365 5.36 -15.42 9.33
CA VAL A 365 4.82 -14.11 8.93
C VAL A 365 3.31 -14.13 9.12
N HIS A 366 2.87 -13.50 10.21
CA HIS A 366 1.49 -13.42 10.66
C HIS A 366 0.84 -12.11 10.20
N SER A 367 -0.33 -12.20 9.60
CA SER A 367 -1.14 -11.03 9.24
C SER A 367 -2.04 -10.70 10.42
N GLU A 368 -2.10 -9.42 10.80
CA GLU A 368 -3.00 -8.94 11.84
C GLU A 368 -4.46 -9.38 11.62
N CYS A 369 -5.06 -9.93 12.67
CA CYS A 369 -6.48 -10.24 12.72
C CYS A 369 -6.99 -9.92 14.14
N LEU A 370 -7.44 -8.68 14.36
CA LEU A 370 -7.91 -8.20 15.66
C LEU A 370 -8.98 -9.12 16.26
N THR A 371 -9.96 -9.53 15.46
CA THR A 371 -11.05 -10.39 15.93
C THR A 371 -10.58 -11.77 16.36
N GLY A 372 -9.58 -12.35 15.69
CA GLY A 372 -9.06 -13.67 16.02
C GLY A 372 -7.99 -13.63 17.10
N ASP A 373 -7.01 -12.74 16.94
CA ASP A 373 -5.79 -12.69 17.74
C ASP A 373 -6.02 -12.07 19.13
N ILE A 374 -6.92 -11.09 19.26
CA ILE A 374 -7.22 -10.40 20.53
C ILE A 374 -8.52 -10.89 21.15
N PHE A 375 -9.59 -11.00 20.36
CA PHE A 375 -10.93 -11.36 20.88
C PHE A 375 -11.26 -12.86 20.82
N GLY A 376 -10.36 -13.69 20.26
CA GLY A 376 -10.55 -15.14 20.24
C GLY A 376 -11.74 -15.61 19.39
N SER A 377 -12.08 -14.90 18.31
CA SER A 377 -13.19 -15.26 17.44
C SER A 377 -13.03 -16.67 16.85
N ALA A 378 -14.03 -17.52 17.06
CA ALA A 378 -14.10 -18.87 16.49
C ALA A 378 -14.46 -18.89 14.99
N ARG A 379 -14.79 -17.74 14.37
CA ARG A 379 -15.07 -17.65 12.93
C ARG A 379 -13.81 -17.80 12.06
N CYS A 380 -12.63 -17.67 12.65
CA CYS A 380 -11.35 -17.82 11.95
C CYS A 380 -10.34 -18.55 12.83
N ASP A 381 -9.28 -19.05 12.21
CA ASP A 381 -8.21 -19.79 12.86
C ASP A 381 -6.97 -18.94 13.20
N CYS A 382 -7.07 -17.61 13.07
CA CYS A 382 -5.92 -16.70 13.20
C CYS A 382 -5.29 -16.74 14.60
N GLY A 383 -6.10 -16.62 15.66
CA GLY A 383 -5.60 -16.62 17.03
C GLY A 383 -4.92 -17.95 17.42
N ASP A 384 -5.50 -19.06 16.99
CA ASP A 384 -4.91 -20.39 17.19
C ASP A 384 -3.58 -20.55 16.44
N GLN A 385 -3.51 -20.09 15.18
CA GLN A 385 -2.27 -20.11 14.42
C GLN A 385 -1.18 -19.23 15.05
N LEU A 386 -1.53 -18.05 15.60
CA LEU A 386 -0.59 -17.20 16.32
C LEU A 386 -0.04 -17.92 17.56
N SER A 387 -0.93 -18.50 18.37
CA SER A 387 -0.58 -19.22 19.60
C SER A 387 0.30 -20.44 19.29
N LEU A 388 -0.04 -21.23 18.27
CA LEU A 388 0.76 -22.38 17.84
C LEU A 388 2.16 -21.96 17.36
N ALA A 389 2.25 -20.91 16.55
CA ALA A 389 3.53 -20.40 16.06
C ALA A 389 4.43 -19.92 17.20
N MET A 390 3.90 -19.14 18.14
CA MET A 390 4.66 -18.66 19.31
C MET A 390 5.16 -19.81 20.18
N LYS A 391 4.31 -20.82 20.43
CA LYS A 391 4.71 -22.03 21.19
C LYS A 391 5.80 -22.83 20.48
N GLN A 392 5.70 -23.01 19.16
CA GLN A 392 6.70 -23.74 18.38
C GLN A 392 8.05 -23.00 18.37
N ILE A 393 8.03 -21.67 18.25
CA ILE A 393 9.26 -20.86 18.34
C ILE A 393 9.88 -20.95 19.74
N GLU A 394 9.07 -20.86 20.80
CA GLU A 394 9.58 -21.04 22.17
C GLU A 394 10.23 -22.41 22.33
N ALA A 395 9.54 -23.48 21.93
CA ALA A 395 10.02 -24.85 22.06
C ALA A 395 11.30 -25.12 21.25
N ALA A 396 11.43 -24.50 20.07
CA ALA A 396 12.65 -24.56 19.27
C ALA A 396 13.82 -23.76 19.89
N GLY A 397 13.54 -22.85 20.82
CA GLY A 397 14.53 -21.95 21.43
C GLY A 397 15.11 -20.90 20.46
N ARG A 398 14.65 -20.90 19.21
CA ARG A 398 15.22 -20.10 18.12
C ARG A 398 14.20 -19.86 17.01
N GLY A 399 13.88 -18.59 16.73
CA GLY A 399 12.95 -18.26 15.64
C GLY A 399 12.42 -16.84 15.68
N VAL A 400 11.64 -16.50 14.65
CA VAL A 400 11.09 -15.15 14.45
C VAL A 400 9.63 -15.22 14.06
N LEU A 401 8.76 -14.51 14.77
CA LEU A 401 7.40 -14.21 14.33
C LEU A 401 7.31 -12.74 13.95
N VAL A 402 7.01 -12.45 12.69
CA VAL A 402 6.68 -11.09 12.23
C VAL A 402 5.17 -10.94 12.24
N TYR A 403 4.66 -9.95 12.96
CA TYR A 403 3.25 -9.59 13.00
C TYR A 403 3.03 -8.31 12.18
N LEU A 404 2.47 -8.48 10.99
CA LEU A 404 2.20 -7.41 10.03
C LEU A 404 0.85 -6.76 10.33
N ARG A 405 0.92 -5.58 10.92
CA ARG A 405 -0.21 -4.66 11.10
C ARG A 405 -0.68 -4.03 9.79
N GLY A 406 -1.94 -3.63 9.73
CA GLY A 406 -2.60 -3.13 8.51
C GLY A 406 -3.16 -4.23 7.60
N HIS A 407 -2.98 -5.51 7.95
CA HIS A 407 -3.45 -6.65 7.16
C HIS A 407 -4.85 -7.15 7.53
N GLU A 408 -5.55 -6.45 8.43
CA GLU A 408 -6.89 -6.82 8.85
C GLU A 408 -7.84 -6.98 7.65
N GLY A 409 -8.66 -8.04 7.68
CA GLY A 409 -9.58 -8.36 6.59
C GLY A 409 -8.90 -8.70 5.27
N ARG A 410 -7.61 -9.05 5.26
CA ARG A 410 -6.76 -9.17 4.05
C ARG A 410 -6.42 -7.81 3.42
N GLY A 411 -6.28 -6.78 4.25
CA GLY A 411 -5.87 -5.43 3.83
C GLY A 411 -7.04 -4.48 3.56
N ILE A 412 -8.30 -4.98 3.58
CA ILE A 412 -9.49 -4.12 3.42
C ILE A 412 -9.85 -3.35 4.69
N GLY A 413 -9.27 -3.73 5.84
CA GLY A 413 -9.51 -3.11 7.14
C GLY A 413 -10.70 -3.69 7.91
N LEU A 414 -10.78 -3.33 9.19
CA LEU A 414 -11.75 -3.91 10.14
C LEU A 414 -13.21 -3.63 9.74
N GLY A 415 -13.52 -2.39 9.35
CA GLY A 415 -14.89 -2.00 9.01
C GLY A 415 -15.45 -2.78 7.82
N HIS A 416 -14.66 -2.91 6.75
CA HIS A 416 -15.04 -3.69 5.57
C HIS A 416 -15.13 -5.18 5.87
N LYS A 417 -14.21 -5.72 6.67
CA LYS A 417 -14.28 -7.11 7.14
C LYS A 417 -15.61 -7.43 7.83
N LEU A 418 -16.08 -6.55 8.71
CA LEU A 418 -17.36 -6.75 9.41
C LEU A 418 -18.56 -6.67 8.45
N ARG A 419 -18.50 -5.83 7.42
CA ARG A 419 -19.52 -5.82 6.35
C ARG A 419 -19.52 -7.13 5.56
N ALA A 420 -18.33 -7.62 5.19
CA ALA A 420 -18.19 -8.90 4.50
C ALA A 420 -18.70 -10.08 5.35
N TYR A 421 -18.62 -10.00 6.68
CA TYR A 421 -19.23 -10.98 7.57
C TYR A 421 -20.76 -10.99 7.50
N ASN A 422 -21.40 -9.83 7.38
CA ASN A 422 -22.86 -9.79 7.24
C ASN A 422 -23.30 -10.49 5.95
N LEU A 423 -22.62 -10.21 4.83
CA LEU A 423 -22.89 -10.89 3.55
C LEU A 423 -22.61 -12.40 3.62
N GLN A 424 -21.59 -12.80 4.38
CA GLN A 424 -21.31 -14.22 4.60
C GLN A 424 -22.38 -14.92 5.43
N ASP A 425 -22.90 -14.23 6.45
CA ASP A 425 -24.01 -14.70 7.26
C ASP A 425 -25.31 -14.82 6.41
N ASP A 426 -25.44 -13.99 5.37
CA ASP A 426 -26.53 -14.03 4.37
C ASP A 426 -26.32 -15.06 3.24
N GLY A 427 -25.19 -15.79 3.25
CA GLY A 427 -24.96 -16.93 2.39
C GLY A 427 -23.81 -16.80 1.40
N SER A 428 -23.25 -15.61 1.17
CA SER A 428 -22.07 -15.43 0.31
C SER A 428 -20.83 -16.08 0.96
N ASP A 429 -19.82 -16.44 0.17
CA ASP A 429 -18.52 -16.79 0.74
C ASP A 429 -17.59 -15.57 0.88
N THR A 430 -16.39 -15.76 1.44
CA THR A 430 -15.46 -14.65 1.68
C THR A 430 -14.97 -13.96 0.39
N VAL A 431 -14.95 -14.66 -0.75
CA VAL A 431 -14.55 -14.07 -2.03
C VAL A 431 -15.72 -13.26 -2.60
N GLU A 432 -16.89 -13.89 -2.67
CA GLU A 432 -18.13 -13.28 -3.18
C GLU A 432 -18.52 -12.03 -2.38
N ALA A 433 -18.44 -12.09 -1.05
CA ALA A 433 -18.72 -10.95 -0.19
C ALA A 433 -17.76 -9.77 -0.42
N ASN A 434 -16.50 -10.03 -0.79
CA ASN A 434 -15.56 -8.96 -1.12
C ASN A 434 -15.86 -8.38 -2.51
N GLU A 435 -16.13 -9.23 -3.50
CA GLU A 435 -16.50 -8.80 -4.86
C GLU A 435 -17.79 -7.96 -4.87
N GLU A 436 -18.82 -8.37 -4.12
CA GLU A 436 -20.07 -7.62 -3.96
C GLU A 436 -19.87 -6.24 -3.32
N LEU A 437 -18.89 -6.11 -2.41
CA LEU A 437 -18.52 -4.84 -1.80
C LEU A 437 -17.60 -3.98 -2.68
N GLY A 438 -17.23 -4.45 -3.88
CA GLY A 438 -16.25 -3.80 -4.76
C GLY A 438 -14.84 -3.80 -4.17
N LEU A 439 -14.51 -4.79 -3.35
CA LEU A 439 -13.24 -4.89 -2.62
C LEU A 439 -12.35 -5.99 -3.22
N PRO A 440 -11.03 -5.79 -3.20
CA PRO A 440 -10.08 -6.82 -3.63
C PRO A 440 -10.15 -8.06 -2.73
N VAL A 441 -9.92 -9.24 -3.34
CA VAL A 441 -9.93 -10.54 -2.64
C VAL A 441 -8.76 -10.65 -1.64
N ASP A 442 -7.60 -10.08 -1.97
CA ASP A 442 -6.42 -10.01 -1.10
C ASP A 442 -5.54 -8.82 -1.49
N SER A 443 -5.32 -7.87 -0.57
CA SER A 443 -4.43 -6.72 -0.77
C SER A 443 -3.19 -6.77 0.11
N ARG A 444 -2.90 -7.92 0.72
CA ARG A 444 -1.78 -8.02 1.67
C ARG A 444 -0.46 -7.92 0.95
N GLU A 445 0.43 -7.11 1.51
CA GLU A 445 1.79 -6.88 1.00
C GLU A 445 2.79 -7.54 1.94
N TYR A 446 3.67 -8.40 1.42
CA TYR A 446 4.60 -9.17 2.25
C TYR A 446 6.06 -8.70 2.13
N GLY A 447 6.36 -7.72 1.27
CA GLY A 447 7.68 -7.13 1.12
C GLY A 447 8.18 -6.47 2.39
N ILE A 448 7.30 -5.79 3.14
CA ILE A 448 7.63 -5.26 4.48
C ILE A 448 8.08 -6.39 5.42
N GLY A 449 7.35 -7.51 5.44
CA GLY A 449 7.73 -8.68 6.24
C GLY A 449 9.08 -9.27 5.84
N ALA A 450 9.36 -9.32 4.55
CA ALA A 450 10.65 -9.78 4.03
C ALA A 450 11.81 -8.86 4.46
N GLN A 451 11.63 -7.54 4.40
CA GLN A 451 12.67 -6.60 4.83
C GLN A 451 12.90 -6.65 6.34
N ILE A 452 11.84 -6.83 7.14
CA ILE A 452 11.97 -7.03 8.60
C ILE A 452 12.81 -8.28 8.89
N LEU A 453 12.51 -9.41 8.24
CA LEU A 453 13.27 -10.65 8.41
C LEU A 453 14.75 -10.47 8.04
N ARG A 454 15.03 -9.75 6.94
CA ARG A 454 16.39 -9.47 6.50
C ARG A 454 17.14 -8.58 7.50
N ASP A 455 16.49 -7.55 8.04
CA ASP A 455 17.09 -6.64 9.04
C ASP A 455 17.41 -7.37 10.36
N ILE A 456 16.56 -8.32 10.77
CA ILE A 456 16.81 -9.19 11.94
C ILE A 456 17.98 -10.15 11.70
N GLY A 457 18.35 -10.42 10.44
CA GLY A 457 19.48 -11.25 10.07
C GLY A 457 19.11 -12.62 9.49
N VAL A 458 17.83 -12.90 9.24
CA VAL A 458 17.39 -14.15 8.62
C VAL A 458 17.91 -14.21 7.17
N ARG A 459 18.48 -15.35 6.78
CA ARG A 459 18.91 -15.66 5.40
C ARG A 459 18.23 -16.92 4.87
N THR A 460 18.20 -17.99 5.65
CA THR A 460 17.47 -19.22 5.34
C THR A 460 16.47 -19.56 6.44
N MET A 461 15.28 -20.03 6.06
CA MET A 461 14.19 -20.26 7.02
C MET A 461 13.35 -21.50 6.74
N ARG A 462 12.77 -22.07 7.79
CA ARG A 462 11.62 -22.96 7.74
C ARG A 462 10.36 -22.13 7.97
N LEU A 463 9.51 -21.99 6.95
CA LEU A 463 8.38 -21.08 6.98
C LEU A 463 7.11 -21.77 7.50
N MET A 464 6.54 -21.23 8.58
CA MET A 464 5.27 -21.66 9.16
C MET A 464 4.08 -21.07 8.40
N THR A 465 3.56 -21.81 7.40
CA THR A 465 2.45 -21.36 6.56
C THR A 465 1.58 -22.51 6.04
N ASN A 466 0.29 -22.25 5.85
CA ASN A 466 -0.64 -23.12 5.12
C ASN A 466 -0.92 -22.63 3.70
N ASN A 467 -0.44 -21.44 3.34
CA ASN A 467 -0.63 -20.86 2.03
C ASN A 467 0.68 -20.95 1.21
N PRO A 468 0.73 -21.76 0.13
CA PRO A 468 1.87 -21.84 -0.78
C PRO A 468 2.20 -20.51 -1.48
N ALA A 469 1.22 -19.63 -1.72
CA ALA A 469 1.47 -18.34 -2.36
C ALA A 469 2.40 -17.43 -1.55
N LYS A 470 2.49 -17.63 -0.21
CA LYS A 470 3.43 -16.90 0.64
C LYS A 470 4.91 -17.21 0.33
N TYR A 471 5.21 -18.29 -0.39
CA TYR A 471 6.58 -18.65 -0.79
C TYR A 471 7.14 -17.67 -1.83
N VAL A 472 6.32 -17.35 -2.82
CA VAL A 472 6.72 -16.53 -3.98
C VAL A 472 7.07 -15.11 -3.53
N GLY A 473 6.29 -14.55 -2.59
CA GLY A 473 6.48 -13.19 -2.10
C GLY A 473 7.79 -12.93 -1.33
N LEU A 474 8.51 -13.96 -0.87
CA LEU A 474 9.72 -13.83 -0.05
C LEU A 474 11.03 -14.11 -0.81
N LYS A 475 10.99 -14.92 -1.88
CA LYS A 475 12.19 -15.44 -2.58
C LYS A 475 13.10 -14.34 -3.14
N GLY A 476 12.52 -13.22 -3.60
CA GLY A 476 13.28 -12.11 -4.18
C GLY A 476 13.96 -11.16 -3.18
N TYR A 477 13.85 -11.38 -1.87
CA TYR A 477 14.42 -10.46 -0.86
C TYR A 477 15.77 -10.91 -0.28
N GLY A 478 16.41 -11.90 -0.91
CA GLY A 478 17.62 -12.54 -0.37
C GLY A 478 17.32 -13.52 0.76
N LEU A 479 16.08 -14.05 0.79
CA LEU A 479 15.61 -15.00 1.77
C LEU A 479 15.35 -16.35 1.10
N ALA A 480 16.01 -17.40 1.56
CA ALA A 480 15.80 -18.77 1.06
C ALA A 480 14.87 -19.55 2.00
N ILE A 481 13.84 -20.18 1.44
CA ILE A 481 12.94 -21.03 2.22
C ILE A 481 13.43 -22.47 2.10
N ALA A 482 13.96 -23.01 3.20
CA ALA A 482 14.51 -24.37 3.29
C ALA A 482 13.41 -25.43 3.45
N GLY A 483 12.24 -25.06 3.96
CA GLY A 483 11.14 -26.00 4.16
C GLY A 483 9.85 -25.34 4.62
N ARG A 484 8.76 -26.10 4.54
CA ARG A 484 7.44 -25.72 5.05
C ARG A 484 7.18 -26.36 6.39
N VAL A 485 6.63 -25.59 7.32
CA VAL A 485 6.05 -26.11 8.56
C VAL A 485 4.56 -25.80 8.58
N PRO A 486 3.65 -26.79 8.55
CA PRO A 486 2.22 -26.53 8.62
C PRO A 486 1.80 -26.08 10.03
N LEU A 487 0.75 -25.26 10.11
CA LEU A 487 0.10 -24.89 11.38
C LEU A 487 -1.33 -25.43 11.36
N LEU A 488 -1.56 -26.55 12.02
CA LEU A 488 -2.87 -27.20 12.06
C LEU A 488 -3.64 -26.70 13.29
N ALA A 489 -4.50 -25.70 13.08
CA ALA A 489 -5.45 -25.25 14.09
C ALA A 489 -6.66 -26.19 14.16
N PRO A 490 -7.35 -26.30 15.30
CA PRO A 490 -8.58 -27.09 15.41
C PRO A 490 -9.67 -26.61 14.44
N ILE A 491 -10.33 -27.57 13.78
CA ILE A 491 -11.53 -27.29 13.00
C ILE A 491 -12.73 -27.31 13.95
N THR A 492 -13.48 -26.21 13.97
CA THR A 492 -14.71 -26.04 14.74
C THR A 492 -15.89 -25.90 13.77
N ARG A 493 -17.13 -26.00 14.28
CA ARG A 493 -18.32 -25.80 13.44
C ARG A 493 -18.35 -24.39 12.84
N GLU A 494 -17.83 -23.42 13.57
CA GLU A 494 -17.81 -22.00 13.23
C GLU A 494 -16.75 -21.66 12.16
N ASN A 495 -15.61 -22.36 12.12
CA ASN A 495 -14.53 -22.07 11.17
C ASN A 495 -14.49 -23.02 9.95
N GLN A 496 -15.24 -24.13 9.96
CA GLN A 496 -15.16 -25.16 8.92
C GLN A 496 -15.34 -24.57 7.51
N ARG A 497 -16.43 -23.82 7.28
CA ARG A 497 -16.73 -23.22 5.98
C ARG A 497 -15.61 -22.30 5.51
N TYR A 498 -15.08 -21.48 6.42
CA TYR A 498 -13.97 -20.56 6.12
C TYR A 498 -12.68 -21.29 5.72
N LEU A 499 -12.34 -22.39 6.41
CA LEU A 499 -11.17 -23.20 6.10
C LEU A 499 -11.33 -23.95 4.76
N GLU A 500 -12.52 -24.44 4.47
CA GLU A 500 -12.86 -25.07 3.19
C GLU A 500 -12.74 -24.08 2.02
N THR A 501 -13.24 -22.85 2.16
CA THR A 501 -13.06 -21.79 1.15
C THR A 501 -11.57 -21.49 0.93
N LYS A 502 -10.77 -21.39 2.00
CA LYS A 502 -9.32 -21.19 1.87
C LYS A 502 -8.62 -22.31 1.11
N ARG A 503 -9.04 -23.57 1.34
CA ARG A 503 -8.50 -24.73 0.62
C ARG A 503 -8.92 -24.72 -0.85
N ALA A 504 -10.22 -24.60 -1.10
CA ALA A 504 -10.81 -24.77 -2.44
C ALA A 504 -10.53 -23.59 -3.38
N LYS A 505 -10.66 -22.34 -2.87
CA LYS A 505 -10.55 -21.13 -3.70
C LYS A 505 -9.21 -20.39 -3.55
N MET A 506 -8.45 -20.65 -2.47
CA MET A 506 -7.22 -19.87 -2.15
C MET A 506 -5.96 -20.74 -2.00
N GLY A 507 -6.00 -21.98 -2.49
CA GLY A 507 -4.84 -22.88 -2.57
C GLY A 507 -4.20 -23.27 -1.24
N HIS A 508 -4.89 -23.12 -0.11
CA HIS A 508 -4.32 -23.50 1.19
C HIS A 508 -4.20 -25.03 1.30
N VAL A 509 -3.08 -25.49 1.82
CA VAL A 509 -2.77 -26.91 2.01
C VAL A 509 -2.69 -27.22 3.50
N TYR A 510 -3.44 -28.20 3.99
CA TYR A 510 -3.45 -28.62 5.39
C TYR A 510 -3.04 -30.10 5.46
N GLY A 511 -1.72 -30.37 5.44
CA GLY A 511 -1.15 -31.74 5.41
C GLY A 511 -0.55 -32.16 4.06
N SER A 512 0.20 -33.27 4.04
CA SER A 512 0.72 -33.91 2.81
C SER A 512 -0.32 -34.87 2.24
N ASN A 513 -0.65 -34.76 0.95
CA ASN A 513 -1.43 -35.79 0.26
C ASN A 513 -0.60 -37.07 0.15
N SER A 514 -0.72 -37.97 1.12
CA SER A 514 -0.35 -39.37 0.98
C SER A 514 -1.57 -40.16 0.50
N ASN A 515 -2.05 -39.89 -0.72
CA ASN A 515 -2.91 -40.82 -1.43
C ASN A 515 -2.03 -41.63 -2.39
N GLY A 516 -1.34 -42.61 -1.81
CA GLY A 516 -0.83 -43.75 -2.54
C GLY A 516 -2.02 -44.49 -3.15
N ASN A 517 -1.96 -44.64 -4.46
CA ASN A 517 -2.88 -45.38 -5.29
C ASN A 517 -2.96 -46.84 -4.81
N SER A 518 -3.89 -47.17 -3.90
CA SER A 518 -4.28 -48.55 -3.65
C SER A 518 -5.47 -48.88 -4.53
N GLY A 519 -5.18 -49.33 -5.75
CA GLY A 519 -6.17 -49.95 -6.62
C GLY A 519 -6.78 -51.16 -5.92
N SER A 520 -8.09 -51.11 -5.69
CA SER A 520 -8.86 -52.31 -5.34
C SER A 520 -9.37 -52.93 -6.64
N HIS A 521 -8.61 -53.90 -7.15
CA HIS A 521 -9.20 -54.97 -7.95
C HIS A 521 -9.95 -55.93 -7.00
N THR A 522 -11.22 -56.17 -7.31
CA THR A 522 -11.83 -57.48 -7.68
C THR A 522 -13.18 -57.75 -6.98
N ILE A 523 -14.18 -57.95 -7.86
CA ILE A 523 -15.56 -58.48 -7.76
C ILE A 523 -16.59 -57.65 -6.99
#